data_AF-E2ECN1-F1
#
_entry.id   AF-E2ECN1-F1
#
_cell.length_a   1.000
_cell.length_b   1.000
_cell.length_c   1.000
_cell.angle_alpha   90.00
_cell.angle_beta   90.00
_cell.angle_gamma   90.00
#
_symmetry.space_group_name_H-M   'P 1'
#
loop_
_entity.id
_entity.type
_entity.pdbx_description
1 polymer ?
#
loop_
_entity_poly.entity_id
_entity_poly.type
_entity_poly.pdbx_seq_one_letter_code
_entity_poly.pdbx_strand_id
1 'polypeptide(L)' 'DYYNNLEDVSCGSIIYEILKKAKQIGFSDKQIAAAIKSTELAVRKLREELKITPFVKQ' A
#
# COMPACT_ATOMS: atom_id res chain seq x y z
N ASP A 1 29.97 1.74 3.43
CA ASP A 1 28.73 1.12 3.92
C ASP A 1 27.54 1.34 3.00
N TYR A 2 27.48 0.59 1.90
CA TYR A 2 26.41 0.72 0.88
C TYR A 2 25.19 -0.17 1.19
N TYR A 3 25.36 -1.21 2.02
CA TYR A 3 24.29 -2.15 2.38
C TYR A 3 23.31 -1.59 3.41
N ASN A 4 23.73 -0.71 4.32
CA ASN A 4 22.87 -0.11 5.35
C ASN A 4 21.82 0.88 4.78
N ASN A 5 21.94 1.31 3.53
CA ASN A 5 20.99 2.23 2.89
C ASN A 5 19.94 1.52 2.01
N LEU A 6 20.09 0.21 1.75
CA LEU A 6 19.11 -0.59 0.98
C LEU A 6 18.04 -1.22 1.88
N GLU A 7 18.35 -1.39 3.16
CA GLU A 7 17.41 -1.92 4.17
C GLU A 7 16.32 -0.91 4.53
N ASP A 8 16.65 0.39 4.54
CA ASP A 8 15.70 1.46 4.92
C ASP A 8 14.76 1.85 3.77
N VAL A 9 15.11 1.52 2.52
CA VAL A 9 14.38 1.96 1.31
C VAL A 9 13.30 0.98 0.85
N SER A 10 13.37 -0.31 1.17
CA SER A 10 12.74 -1.31 0.27
C SER A 10 11.43 -1.93 0.71
N CYS A 11 10.96 -1.78 1.95
CA CYS A 11 9.70 -2.42 2.35
C CYS A 11 8.52 -1.44 2.41
N GLY A 12 8.59 -0.40 3.25
CA GLY A 12 7.48 0.54 3.46
C GLY A 12 7.13 1.36 2.22
N SER A 13 8.14 1.93 1.55
CA SER A 13 7.98 2.78 0.36
C SER A 13 7.47 1.99 -0.86
N ILE A 14 7.94 0.75 -1.03
CA ILE A 14 7.49 -0.12 -2.12
C ILE A 14 6.03 -0.53 -1.88
N ILE A 15 5.66 -0.85 -0.63
CA ILE A 15 4.28 -1.19 -0.27
C ILE A 15 3.34 0.00 -0.51
N TYR A 16 3.76 1.23 -0.19
CA TYR A 16 2.99 2.45 -0.48
C TYR A 16 2.68 2.60 -1.97
N GLU A 17 3.70 2.54 -2.82
CA GLU A 17 3.53 2.71 -4.27
C GLU A 17 2.68 1.59 -4.89
N ILE A 18 2.85 0.34 -4.42
CA ILE A 18 2.03 -0.79 -4.86
C ILE A 18 0.56 -0.60 -4.46
N LEU A 19 0.28 -0.21 -3.20
CA LEU A 19 -1.07 0.06 -2.72
C LEU A 19 -1.74 1.18 -3.51
N LYS A 20 -1.02 2.28 -3.73
CA LYS A 20 -1.50 3.44 -4.49
C LYS A 20 -1.84 3.05 -5.93
N LYS A 21 -0.96 2.33 -6.62
CA LYS A 21 -1.21 1.83 -7.97
C LYS A 21 -2.38 0.86 -8.01
N ALA A 22 -2.46 -0.08 -7.07
CA ALA A 22 -3.57 -1.03 -7.00
C ALA A 22 -4.93 -0.30 -6.89
N LYS A 23 -5.04 0.71 -6.02
CA LYS A 23 -6.27 1.52 -5.91
C LYS A 23 -6.57 2.35 -7.16
N GLN A 24 -5.56 2.89 -7.85
CA GLN A 24 -5.73 3.61 -9.11
C GLN A 24 -6.25 2.73 -10.24
N ILE A 25 -5.85 1.45 -10.27
CA ILE A 25 -6.29 0.46 -11.27
C ILE A 25 -7.69 -0.11 -10.92
N GLY A 26 -8.21 0.17 -9.73
CA GLY A 26 -9.54 -0.25 -9.29
C GLY A 26 -9.56 -1.53 -8.44
N PHE A 27 -8.43 -1.96 -7.88
CA PHE A 27 -8.40 -3.11 -6.97
C PHE A 27 -9.12 -2.78 -5.65
N SER A 28 -9.86 -3.77 -5.15
CA SER A 28 -10.49 -3.73 -3.83
C SER A 28 -9.51 -4.09 -2.71
N ASP A 29 -9.77 -3.59 -1.51
CA ASP A 29 -8.93 -3.84 -0.33
C ASP A 29 -8.89 -5.35 -0.01
N LYS A 30 -9.97 -6.10 -0.32
CA LYS A 30 -10.04 -7.57 -0.19
C LYS A 30 -9.08 -8.30 -1.13
N GLN A 31 -8.96 -7.86 -2.37
CA GLN A 31 -8.03 -8.46 -3.35
C GLN A 31 -6.58 -8.20 -2.96
N ILE A 32 -6.29 -6.97 -2.50
CA ILE A 32 -4.96 -6.61 -2.02
C ILE A 32 -4.60 -7.44 -0.79
N ALA A 33 -5.52 -7.57 0.17
CA ALA A 33 -5.34 -8.37 1.38
C ALA A 33 -5.02 -9.84 1.05
N ALA A 34 -5.73 -10.43 0.08
CA ALA A 34 -5.43 -11.79 -0.39
C ALA A 34 -4.03 -11.92 -1.00
N ALA A 35 -3.56 -10.92 -1.76
CA ALA A 35 -2.24 -10.92 -2.38
C ALA A 35 -1.11 -10.80 -1.35
N ILE A 36 -1.28 -9.96 -0.32
CA ILE A 36 -0.28 -9.77 0.74
C ILE A 36 -0.47 -10.75 1.92
N LYS A 37 -1.39 -11.72 1.80
CA LYS A 37 -1.79 -12.67 2.86
C LYS A 37 -2.07 -11.98 4.20
N SER A 38 -2.67 -10.80 4.14
CA SER A 38 -3.08 -10.01 5.29
C SER A 38 -4.59 -9.93 5.36
N THR A 39 -5.10 -9.18 6.33
CA THR A 39 -6.54 -8.94 6.47
C THR A 39 -6.94 -7.66 5.75
N GLU A 40 -8.16 -7.62 5.23
CA GLU A 40 -8.73 -6.39 4.62
C GLU A 40 -8.68 -5.21 5.61
N LEU A 41 -8.91 -5.49 6.90
CA LEU A 41 -8.82 -4.49 7.96
C LEU A 41 -7.40 -3.93 8.13
N ALA A 42 -6.37 -4.77 8.05
CA ALA A 42 -4.98 -4.31 8.10
C ALA A 42 -4.63 -3.45 6.87
N VAL A 43 -5.07 -3.85 5.67
CA VAL A 43 -4.91 -3.05 4.45
C VAL A 43 -5.59 -1.69 4.58
N ARG A 44 -6.79 -1.64 5.18
CA ARG A 44 -7.53 -0.39 5.38
C ARG A 44 -6.82 0.57 6.33
N LYS A 45 -6.34 0.07 7.48
CA LYS A 45 -5.55 0.86 8.43
C LYS A 45 -4.28 1.41 7.79
N LEU A 46 -3.54 0.55 7.08
CA LEU A 46 -2.34 0.95 6.35
C LEU A 46 -2.65 2.01 5.29
N ARG A 47 -3.77 1.86 4.57
CA ARG A 47 -4.23 2.84 3.57
C ARG A 47 -4.54 4.20 4.19
N GLU A 48 -5.14 4.22 5.39
CA GLU A 48 -5.44 5.44 6.15
C GLU A 48 -4.16 6.10 6.70
N GLU A 49 -3.25 5.33 7.29
CA GLU A 49 -1.93 5.80 7.76
C GLU A 49 -1.12 6.44 6.63
N LEU A 50 -1.18 5.83 5.45
CA LEU A 50 -0.52 6.31 4.23
C LEU A 50 -1.31 7.40 3.49
N LYS A 51 -2.48 7.81 4.00
CA LYS A 51 -3.37 8.81 3.37
C LYS A 51 -3.75 8.50 1.92
N ILE A 52 -3.85 7.23 1.55
CA ILE A 52 -4.27 6.77 0.21
C ILE A 52 -5.81 6.70 0.20
N THR A 53 -6.48 7.84 0.11
CA THR A 53 -7.95 7.92 0.06
C THR A 53 -8.44 8.23 -1.35
N PRO A 54 -9.57 7.65 -1.78
CA PRO A 54 -10.18 8.00 -3.06
C PRO A 54 -10.67 9.45 -3.01
N PHE A 55 -10.55 10.15 -4.13
CA PHE A 55 -11.04 11.52 -4.28
C PHE A 55 -12.25 11.53 -5.22
N VAL A 56 -13.31 12.23 -4.84
CA VAL A 56 -14.50 12.43 -5.67
C VAL A 56 -14.23 13.61 -6.61
N LYS A 57 -14.30 13.38 -7.92
CA LYS A 57 -14.26 14.47 -8.92
C LYS A 57 -15.63 15.16 -8.99
N GLN A 58 -15.62 16.48 -9.18
CA GLN A 58 -16.82 17.27 -9.48
C GLN A 58 -17.17 17.18 -10.97
#